data_AF-A0A022R3E0-F1
#
_entry.id   AF-A0A022R3E0-F1
#
_cell.length_a   1.000
_cell.length_b   1.000
_cell.length_c   1.000
_cell.angle_alpha   90.00
_cell.angle_beta   90.00
_cell.angle_gamma   90.00
#
_symmetry.space_group_name_H-M   'P 1'
#
loop_
_entity.id
_entity.type
_entity.pdbx_description
1 polymer ?
#
loop_
_entity_poly.entity_id
_entity_poly.type
_entity_poly.pdbx_seq_one_letter_code
_entity_poly.pdbx_strand_id
1 'polypeptide(L)'
;MEFVDDILTFSDLGEHLKSRGCYVANFSSLDFSAKNGVGGCLKTLLRQFLMVDIDAPEMSILASWYTEKGNNENPLVLIIEDVERCYGPVLNDFIIMLREWVIKIPIILILGVATTVDSLRSTLTSNGFLYLSVCEFTLGTPAERMDAVIEAVLLKRCQRFSVGKQVSTFLRNYFLRHDGTLTLFLRALKDFDDNSILLTETFLKQARDIPSFQRYCQRSANSANWANGLSDMKRLRKLWSSTVMCLYEVGKYRKTTLLDLYCEVLEPGPDNSNSPDHMQLPKHNTMSLHNHDSIGCPKKEGYVGWAIQRVRDLPVVELCKLLNRWEMLTRGIKEIHEKVKELHSLTTFEANHPKLDQTETPRRQAAARNKVNEKTDKATVNEKVATFLQCIVGEYIQPIESIPFNEIVFFDDAEKLQTALIGDPRRRIQVDLLESNKFLKCSCCSKNSGMPVPSMHNTSIMYSLAQEHGDLINLHEWYHSFKSIVTGTRVQVQKPKKRLKSSPSPSPKKPKDSNEQTKNRSDADIQAEFCRAVIELQMTGLLRMPSKRRPDYVQRVAFGL
;
A
#
# COMPACT_ATOMS: atom_id res chain seq x y z
N MET A 1 -11.83 -9.05 -7.01
CA MET A 1 -11.55 -8.32 -8.26
C MET A 1 -10.39 -7.40 -7.95
N GLU A 2 -9.19 -7.77 -8.38
CA GLU A 2 -8.06 -6.84 -8.37
C GLU A 2 -8.41 -5.76 -9.40
N PHE A 3 -8.67 -4.55 -8.92
CA PHE A 3 -8.76 -3.40 -9.82
C PHE A 3 -7.34 -3.17 -10.34
N VAL A 4 -7.15 -3.35 -11.64
CA VAL A 4 -5.97 -2.82 -12.32
C VAL A 4 -6.23 -1.32 -12.41
N ASP A 5 -5.33 -0.51 -11.86
CA ASP A 5 -5.50 0.94 -11.71
C ASP A 5 -5.79 1.65 -13.06
N ASP A 6 -5.51 0.99 -14.19
CA ASP A 6 -5.64 1.54 -15.54
C ASP A 6 -6.98 1.22 -16.24
N ILE A 7 -7.84 0.37 -15.67
CA ILE A 7 -9.16 0.06 -16.29
C ILE A 7 -10.03 1.31 -16.41
N LEU A 8 -10.01 2.17 -15.37
CA LEU A 8 -10.73 3.44 -15.41
C LEU A 8 -10.13 4.40 -16.45
N THR A 9 -8.81 4.34 -16.68
CA THR A 9 -8.12 5.20 -17.65
C THR A 9 -8.67 5.00 -19.07
N PHE A 10 -8.91 3.76 -19.49
CA PHE A 10 -9.47 3.48 -20.82
C PHE A 10 -10.94 3.89 -20.94
N SER A 11 -11.71 3.71 -19.86
CA SER A 11 -13.10 4.19 -19.81
C SER A 11 -13.16 5.72 -19.95
N ASP A 12 -12.40 6.44 -19.14
CA ASP A 12 -12.35 7.91 -19.14
C ASP A 12 -11.82 8.45 -20.48
N LEU A 13 -10.82 7.81 -21.07
CA LEU A 13 -10.31 8.13 -22.40
C LEU A 13 -11.38 7.93 -23.46
N GLY A 14 -12.13 6.83 -23.38
CA GLY A 14 -13.22 6.54 -24.31
C GLY A 14 -14.33 7.59 -24.22
N GLU A 15 -14.73 8.00 -23.02
CA GLU A 15 -15.69 9.09 -22.83
C GLU A 15 -15.17 10.43 -23.36
N HIS A 16 -13.90 10.74 -23.09
CA HIS A 16 -13.28 11.97 -23.59
C HIS A 16 -13.27 12.02 -25.12
N LEU A 17 -12.90 10.93 -25.79
CA LEU A 17 -12.89 10.84 -27.25
C LEU A 17 -14.30 10.92 -27.84
N LYS A 18 -15.29 10.27 -27.23
CA LYS A 18 -16.70 10.41 -27.61
C LYS A 18 -17.19 11.86 -27.49
N SER A 19 -16.80 12.57 -26.43
CA SER A 19 -17.15 13.99 -26.23
C SER A 19 -16.56 14.92 -27.30
N ARG A 20 -15.50 14.47 -27.99
CA ARG A 20 -14.84 15.18 -29.09
C ARG A 20 -15.37 14.78 -30.48
N GLY A 21 -16.35 13.86 -30.54
CA GLY A 21 -16.99 13.41 -31.78
C GLY A 21 -16.44 12.11 -32.35
N CYS A 22 -15.44 11.47 -31.73
CA CYS A 22 -14.91 10.18 -32.22
C CYS A 22 -15.88 9.02 -31.93
N TYR A 23 -15.89 8.03 -32.82
CA TYR A 23 -16.63 6.79 -32.61
C TYR A 23 -15.74 5.79 -31.85
N VAL A 24 -16.06 5.51 -30.59
CA VAL A 24 -15.20 4.69 -29.73
C VAL A 24 -15.88 3.37 -29.34
N ALA A 25 -15.17 2.26 -29.53
CA ALA A 25 -15.52 0.95 -28.99
C ALA A 25 -14.40 0.41 -28.09
N ASN A 26 -14.80 -0.17 -26.94
CA ASN A 26 -13.87 -0.72 -25.94
C ASN A 26 -13.94 -2.25 -25.95
N PHE A 27 -12.79 -2.89 -25.95
CA PHE A 27 -12.65 -4.35 -25.93
C PHE A 27 -11.87 -4.79 -24.71
N SER A 28 -12.39 -5.82 -24.07
CA SER A 28 -11.70 -6.57 -23.03
C SER A 28 -10.88 -7.70 -23.66
N SER A 29 -9.92 -8.24 -22.90
CA SER A 29 -9.18 -9.44 -23.33
C SER A 29 -10.07 -10.67 -23.52
N LEU A 30 -11.25 -10.71 -22.87
CA LEU A 30 -12.23 -11.79 -23.01
C LEU A 30 -12.90 -11.81 -24.39
N ASP A 31 -13.00 -10.65 -25.04
CA ASP A 31 -13.55 -10.55 -26.40
C ASP A 31 -12.65 -11.28 -27.40
N PHE A 32 -11.34 -11.24 -27.19
CA PHE A 32 -10.31 -11.91 -27.98
C PHE A 32 -9.98 -13.33 -27.48
N SER A 33 -11.00 -14.14 -27.18
CA SER A 33 -10.81 -15.53 -26.76
C SER A 33 -10.88 -16.51 -27.94
N ALA A 34 -10.21 -17.65 -27.81
CA ALA A 34 -10.27 -18.72 -28.81
C ALA A 34 -11.71 -19.25 -29.07
N LYS A 35 -12.61 -19.12 -28.09
CA LYS A 35 -14.02 -19.52 -28.23
C LYS A 35 -14.82 -18.56 -29.11
N ASN A 36 -14.52 -17.27 -29.02
CA ASN A 36 -15.25 -16.22 -29.73
C ASN A 36 -14.79 -16.10 -31.19
N GLY A 37 -13.48 -16.32 -31.43
CA GLY A 37 -12.89 -16.09 -32.74
C GLY A 37 -13.04 -14.63 -33.20
N VAL A 38 -12.68 -14.36 -34.46
CA VAL A 38 -12.80 -13.00 -35.04
C VAL A 38 -14.26 -12.56 -35.17
N GLY A 39 -15.16 -13.50 -35.49
CA GLY A 39 -16.59 -13.22 -35.61
C GLY A 39 -17.21 -12.73 -34.30
N GLY A 40 -16.77 -13.25 -33.16
CA GLY A 40 -17.18 -12.76 -31.85
C GLY A 40 -16.70 -11.33 -31.58
N CYS A 41 -15.45 -11.00 -31.92
CA CYS A 41 -14.93 -9.63 -31.82
C CYS A 41 -15.76 -8.66 -32.69
N LEU A 42 -16.06 -9.04 -33.93
CA LEU A 42 -16.87 -8.24 -34.84
C LEU A 42 -18.32 -8.09 -34.36
N LYS A 43 -18.90 -9.14 -33.76
CA LYS A 43 -20.22 -9.04 -33.11
C LYS A 43 -20.20 -8.04 -31.96
N THR A 44 -19.17 -8.07 -31.10
CA THR A 44 -18.99 -7.08 -30.04
C THR A 44 -18.85 -5.66 -30.60
N LEU A 45 -18.07 -5.50 -31.68
CA LEU A 45 -17.88 -4.21 -32.37
C LEU A 45 -19.20 -3.63 -32.87
N LEU A 46 -19.94 -4.42 -33.65
CA LEU A 46 -21.21 -4.02 -34.23
C LEU A 46 -22.26 -3.72 -33.15
N ARG A 47 -22.31 -4.53 -32.09
CA ARG A 47 -23.22 -4.30 -30.96
C ARG A 47 -22.96 -2.96 -30.27
N GLN A 48 -21.70 -2.52 -30.17
CA GLN A 48 -21.37 -1.24 -29.53
C GLN A 48 -21.78 -0.02 -30.37
N PHE A 49 -21.78 -0.13 -31.70
CA PHE A 49 -22.16 0.99 -32.58
C PHE A 49 -23.63 0.97 -33.02
N LEU A 50 -24.17 -0.21 -33.31
CA LEU A 50 -25.52 -0.38 -33.85
C LEU A 50 -26.56 -0.66 -32.76
N MET A 51 -26.13 -1.04 -31.56
CA MET A 51 -27.00 -1.43 -30.43
C MET A 51 -28.01 -2.54 -30.78
N VAL A 52 -27.69 -3.38 -31.77
CA VAL A 52 -28.51 -4.53 -32.23
C VAL A 52 -27.65 -5.79 -32.20
N ASP A 53 -28.23 -6.91 -31.76
CA ASP A 53 -27.60 -8.22 -31.88
C ASP A 53 -27.73 -8.73 -33.31
N ILE A 54 -26.58 -8.92 -33.96
CA ILE A 54 -26.49 -9.40 -35.33
C ILE A 54 -26.02 -10.86 -35.31
N ASP A 55 -26.77 -11.74 -35.97
CA ASP A 55 -26.47 -13.18 -36.03
C ASP A 55 -25.31 -13.50 -37.00
N ALA A 56 -25.20 -12.73 -38.08
CA ALA A 56 -24.11 -12.82 -39.06
C ALA A 56 -23.31 -11.51 -39.08
N PRO A 57 -22.33 -11.33 -38.18
CA PRO A 57 -21.55 -10.10 -38.11
C PRO A 57 -20.63 -9.96 -39.33
N GLU A 58 -20.79 -8.89 -40.11
CA GLU A 58 -19.96 -8.57 -41.26
C GLU A 58 -19.46 -7.11 -41.22
N MET A 59 -18.22 -6.88 -41.68
CA MET A 59 -17.65 -5.53 -41.78
C MET A 59 -18.37 -4.64 -42.81
N SER A 60 -19.06 -5.25 -43.78
CA SER A 60 -19.93 -4.57 -44.76
C SER A 60 -21.02 -3.74 -44.06
N ILE A 61 -21.59 -4.26 -42.97
CA ILE A 61 -22.63 -3.60 -42.16
C ILE A 61 -22.05 -2.35 -41.48
N LEU A 62 -20.87 -2.49 -40.87
CA LEU A 62 -20.17 -1.37 -40.24
C LEU A 62 -19.83 -0.27 -41.26
N ALA A 63 -19.38 -0.66 -42.45
CA ALA A 63 -19.08 0.27 -43.53
C ALA A 63 -20.33 1.00 -44.05
N SER A 64 -21.46 0.30 -44.18
CA SER A 64 -22.74 0.93 -44.56
C SER A 64 -23.19 1.95 -43.53
N TRP A 65 -23.08 1.62 -42.24
CA TRP A 65 -23.41 2.54 -41.15
C TRP A 65 -22.47 3.75 -41.10
N TYR A 66 -21.17 3.54 -41.34
CA TYR A 66 -20.19 4.62 -41.38
C TYR A 66 -20.45 5.58 -42.56
N THR A 67 -20.79 5.04 -43.73
CA THR A 67 -21.05 5.82 -44.94
C THR A 67 -22.39 6.54 -44.97
N GLU A 68 -23.27 6.26 -44.01
CA GLU A 68 -24.55 6.95 -43.85
C GLU A 68 -24.33 8.45 -43.56
N LYS A 69 -25.17 9.33 -44.13
CA LYS A 69 -24.95 10.78 -44.14
C LYS A 69 -24.81 11.33 -42.70
N GLY A 70 -23.59 11.76 -42.34
CA GLY A 70 -23.27 12.37 -41.06
C GLY A 70 -22.16 11.66 -40.27
N ASN A 71 -21.82 10.40 -40.60
CA ASN A 71 -20.86 9.61 -39.83
C ASN A 71 -19.42 9.60 -40.38
N ASN A 72 -19.20 10.09 -41.61
CA ASN A 72 -17.90 10.04 -42.30
C ASN A 72 -16.86 11.10 -41.85
N GLU A 73 -17.19 11.96 -40.89
CA GLU A 73 -16.31 13.08 -40.51
C GLU A 73 -15.29 12.69 -39.44
N ASN A 74 -15.55 11.64 -38.65
CA ASN A 74 -14.75 11.28 -37.48
C ASN A 74 -14.17 9.87 -37.56
N PRO A 75 -12.97 9.63 -37.00
CA PRO A 75 -12.35 8.32 -36.99
C PRO A 75 -13.03 7.33 -36.04
N LEU A 76 -12.92 6.05 -36.39
CA LEU A 76 -13.28 4.92 -35.54
C LEU A 76 -12.10 4.56 -34.65
N VAL A 77 -12.24 4.73 -33.33
CA VAL A 77 -11.23 4.40 -32.35
C VAL A 77 -11.61 3.11 -31.62
N LEU A 78 -10.76 2.09 -31.71
CA LEU A 78 -10.95 0.83 -31.00
C LEU A 78 -9.92 0.75 -29.87
N ILE A 79 -10.40 0.68 -28.64
CA ILE A 79 -9.56 0.57 -27.45
C ILE A 79 -9.54 -0.89 -27.01
N ILE A 80 -8.36 -1.50 -26.95
CA ILE A 80 -8.15 -2.87 -26.44
C ILE A 80 -7.38 -2.75 -25.13
N GLU A 81 -8.04 -3.05 -24.01
CA GLU A 81 -7.53 -2.72 -22.67
C GLU A 81 -6.29 -3.51 -22.25
N ASP A 82 -6.21 -4.78 -22.64
CA ASP A 82 -5.11 -5.68 -22.25
C ASP A 82 -4.79 -6.64 -23.38
N VAL A 83 -3.79 -6.27 -24.19
CA VAL A 83 -3.38 -7.04 -25.36
C VAL A 83 -2.64 -8.32 -24.96
N GLU A 84 -1.91 -8.31 -23.85
CA GLU A 84 -1.09 -9.46 -23.41
C GLU A 84 -1.95 -10.66 -22.98
N ARG A 85 -3.18 -10.41 -22.53
CA ARG A 85 -4.16 -11.45 -22.21
C ARG A 85 -5.02 -11.91 -23.39
N CYS A 86 -4.89 -11.27 -24.56
CA CYS A 86 -5.64 -11.66 -25.75
C CYS A 86 -5.09 -12.96 -26.35
N TYR A 87 -5.96 -13.74 -27.00
CA TYR A 87 -5.52 -14.88 -27.79
C TYR A 87 -4.91 -14.39 -29.12
N GLY A 88 -3.57 -14.41 -29.21
CA GLY A 88 -2.78 -13.83 -30.30
C GLY A 88 -3.30 -14.09 -31.73
N PRO A 89 -3.64 -15.33 -32.12
CA PRO A 89 -4.17 -15.61 -33.46
C PRO A 89 -5.45 -14.84 -33.79
N VAL A 90 -6.40 -14.76 -32.84
CA VAL A 90 -7.68 -14.05 -33.06
C VAL A 90 -7.45 -12.55 -33.16
N LEU A 91 -6.57 -11.99 -32.31
CA LEU A 91 -6.21 -10.59 -32.39
C LEU A 91 -5.51 -10.26 -33.73
N ASN A 92 -4.62 -11.12 -34.19
CA ASN A 92 -3.92 -10.97 -35.46
C ASN A 92 -4.89 -10.97 -36.65
N ASP A 93 -5.79 -11.95 -36.70
CA ASP A 93 -6.78 -12.06 -37.78
C ASP A 93 -7.77 -10.89 -37.74
N PHE A 94 -8.12 -10.41 -36.55
CA PHE A 94 -8.93 -9.20 -36.39
C PHE A 94 -8.21 -7.96 -36.94
N ILE A 95 -6.92 -7.77 -36.66
CA ILE A 95 -6.14 -6.63 -37.21
C ILE A 95 -6.03 -6.72 -38.74
N ILE A 96 -5.79 -7.92 -39.29
CA ILE A 96 -5.76 -8.15 -40.74
C ILE A 96 -7.12 -7.79 -41.35
N MET A 97 -8.22 -8.23 -40.75
CA MET A 97 -9.57 -7.87 -41.18
C MET A 97 -9.75 -6.35 -41.16
N LEU A 98 -9.40 -5.64 -40.09
CA LEU A 98 -9.53 -4.17 -40.03
C LEU A 98 -8.69 -3.45 -41.09
N ARG A 99 -7.49 -3.96 -41.41
CA ARG A 99 -6.58 -3.39 -42.41
C ARG A 99 -7.21 -3.34 -43.80
N GLU A 100 -8.00 -4.35 -44.18
CA GLU A 100 -8.69 -4.38 -45.47
C GLU A 100 -9.73 -3.25 -45.63
N TRP A 101 -10.26 -2.74 -44.51
CA TRP A 101 -11.33 -1.75 -44.50
C TRP A 101 -10.87 -0.31 -44.20
N VAL A 102 -9.59 -0.11 -43.88
CA VAL A 102 -9.06 1.20 -43.44
C VAL A 102 -9.16 2.31 -44.49
N ILE A 103 -9.28 1.95 -45.78
CA ILE A 103 -9.49 2.90 -46.87
C ILE A 103 -10.91 3.48 -46.84
N LYS A 104 -11.90 2.67 -46.42
CA LYS A 104 -13.31 3.07 -46.33
C LYS A 104 -13.66 3.67 -44.97
N ILE A 105 -13.01 3.18 -43.91
CA ILE A 105 -13.25 3.59 -42.52
C ILE A 105 -11.90 3.94 -41.90
N PRO A 106 -11.64 5.20 -41.51
CA PRO A 106 -10.43 5.55 -40.79
C PRO A 106 -10.43 4.92 -39.39
N ILE A 107 -9.64 3.87 -39.19
CA ILE A 107 -9.58 3.10 -37.94
C ILE A 107 -8.28 3.42 -37.19
N ILE A 108 -8.39 3.73 -35.89
CA ILE A 108 -7.30 3.95 -34.95
C ILE A 108 -7.40 2.90 -33.85
N LEU A 109 -6.29 2.23 -33.55
CA LEU A 109 -6.21 1.27 -32.45
C LEU A 109 -5.46 1.88 -31.27
N ILE A 110 -6.06 1.84 -30.09
CA ILE A 110 -5.41 2.13 -28.82
C ILE A 110 -5.21 0.81 -28.10
N LEU A 111 -3.95 0.45 -27.86
CA LEU A 111 -3.56 -0.85 -27.32
C LEU A 111 -3.00 -0.67 -25.91
N GLY A 112 -3.68 -1.25 -24.91
CA GLY A 112 -3.18 -1.36 -23.55
C GLY A 112 -2.14 -2.46 -23.45
N VAL A 113 -0.91 -2.05 -23.18
CA VAL A 113 0.26 -2.94 -23.02
C VAL A 113 0.83 -2.70 -21.63
N ALA A 114 0.92 -3.75 -20.82
CA ALA A 114 1.33 -3.64 -19.42
C ALA A 114 2.86 -3.64 -19.26
N THR A 115 3.59 -4.33 -20.16
CA THR A 115 5.03 -4.56 -20.02
C THR A 115 5.87 -3.71 -20.97
N THR A 116 6.07 -4.17 -22.20
CA THR A 116 6.85 -3.48 -23.24
C THR A 116 6.23 -3.73 -24.61
N VAL A 117 6.61 -2.90 -25.58
CA VAL A 117 6.21 -3.08 -26.99
C VAL A 117 6.71 -4.42 -27.57
N ASP A 118 7.74 -5.04 -27.00
CA ASP A 118 8.19 -6.37 -27.42
C ASP A 118 7.18 -7.47 -27.07
N SER A 119 6.41 -7.32 -26.00
CA SER A 119 5.30 -8.23 -25.67
C SER A 119 4.16 -8.15 -26.69
N LEU A 120 3.98 -7.00 -27.33
CA LEU A 120 3.07 -6.87 -28.47
C LEU A 120 3.58 -7.69 -29.68
N ARG A 121 4.90 -7.69 -29.91
CA ARG A 121 5.54 -8.47 -30.99
C ARG A 121 5.52 -9.98 -30.75
N SER A 122 5.49 -10.43 -29.50
CA SER A 122 5.34 -11.85 -29.18
C SER A 122 3.89 -12.33 -29.30
N THR A 123 2.93 -11.43 -29.07
CA THR A 123 1.49 -11.73 -29.16
C THR A 123 0.98 -11.68 -30.60
N LEU A 124 1.46 -10.73 -31.41
CA LEU A 124 1.12 -10.60 -32.82
C LEU A 124 2.09 -11.37 -33.72
N THR A 125 1.60 -11.96 -34.81
CA THR A 125 2.49 -12.54 -35.83
C THR A 125 3.25 -11.43 -36.59
N SER A 126 4.35 -11.78 -37.25
CA SER A 126 5.15 -10.83 -38.03
C SER A 126 4.34 -10.06 -39.07
N ASN A 127 3.29 -10.67 -39.62
CA ASN A 127 2.44 -10.02 -40.62
C ASN A 127 1.49 -8.99 -40.00
N GLY A 128 0.87 -9.30 -38.86
CA GLY A 128 -0.03 -8.38 -38.17
C GLY A 128 0.68 -7.12 -37.68
N PHE A 129 1.92 -7.25 -37.20
CA PHE A 129 2.71 -6.11 -36.73
C PHE A 129 3.14 -5.16 -37.87
N LEU A 130 3.44 -5.69 -39.06
CA LEU A 130 3.82 -4.87 -40.23
C LEU A 130 2.71 -3.95 -40.74
N TYR A 131 1.44 -4.24 -40.40
CA TYR A 131 0.30 -3.41 -40.80
C TYR A 131 0.00 -2.28 -39.81
N LEU A 132 0.67 -2.24 -38.65
CA LEU A 132 0.46 -1.22 -37.63
C LEU A 132 1.52 -0.12 -37.74
N SER A 133 1.05 1.13 -37.77
CA SER A 133 1.90 2.30 -37.53
C SER A 133 1.85 2.64 -36.04
N VAL A 134 2.76 2.07 -35.26
CA VAL A 134 2.75 2.18 -33.79
C VAL A 134 3.36 3.50 -33.31
N CYS A 135 2.67 4.19 -32.41
CA CYS A 135 3.17 5.32 -31.65
C CYS A 135 3.10 4.97 -30.16
N GLU A 136 4.20 5.13 -29.44
CA GLU A 136 4.30 4.74 -28.03
C GLU A 136 3.91 5.92 -27.11
N PHE A 137 3.04 5.63 -26.15
CA PHE A 137 2.68 6.54 -25.07
C PHE A 137 2.96 5.84 -23.74
N THR A 138 3.69 6.51 -22.85
CA THR A 138 3.97 5.99 -21.52
C THR A 138 3.05 6.67 -20.50
N LEU A 139 2.41 5.86 -19.67
CA LEU A 139 1.70 6.37 -18.49
C LEU A 139 2.72 6.71 -17.40
N GLY A 140 2.31 7.59 -16.47
CA GLY A 140 3.11 7.92 -15.30
C GLY A 140 3.41 6.66 -14.48
N THR A 141 4.64 6.57 -13.99
CA THR A 141 5.09 5.42 -13.18
C THR A 141 4.22 5.28 -11.92
N PRO A 142 4.08 4.07 -11.34
CA PRO A 142 3.36 3.90 -10.07
C PRO A 142 3.85 4.85 -8.97
N ALA A 143 5.15 5.14 -8.93
CA ALA A 143 5.74 6.08 -7.97
C ALA A 143 5.27 7.52 -8.20
N GLU A 144 5.22 8.00 -9.45
CA GLU A 144 4.70 9.33 -9.79
C GLU A 144 3.20 9.46 -9.48
N ARG A 145 2.43 8.40 -9.77
CA ARG A 145 1.01 8.35 -9.42
C ARG A 145 0.82 8.37 -7.91
N MET A 146 1.63 7.62 -7.15
CA MET A 146 1.61 7.64 -5.69
C MET A 146 1.93 9.03 -5.14
N ASP A 147 2.98 9.68 -5.65
CA ASP A 147 3.36 11.04 -5.27
C ASP A 147 2.20 12.01 -5.54
N ALA A 148 1.52 11.90 -6.68
CA ALA A 148 0.36 12.72 -7.00
C ALA A 148 -0.81 12.50 -6.02
N VAL A 149 -1.05 11.25 -5.59
CA VAL A 149 -2.08 10.94 -4.58
C VAL A 149 -1.71 11.52 -3.22
N ILE A 150 -0.46 11.35 -2.77
CA ILE A 150 0.02 11.93 -1.51
C ILE A 150 -0.10 13.46 -1.54
N GLU A 151 0.31 14.09 -2.63
CA GLU A 151 0.17 15.54 -2.82
C GLU A 151 -1.30 15.99 -2.77
N ALA A 152 -2.19 15.30 -3.48
CA ALA A 152 -3.60 15.69 -3.57
C ALA A 152 -4.37 15.44 -2.26
N VAL A 153 -4.10 14.32 -1.60
CA VAL A 153 -4.90 13.87 -0.45
C VAL A 153 -4.28 14.32 0.87
N LEU A 154 -3.00 14.01 1.11
CA LEU A 154 -2.36 14.24 2.41
C LEU A 154 -1.78 15.65 2.56
N LEU A 155 -1.40 16.30 1.46
CA LEU A 155 -0.80 17.64 1.50
C LEU A 155 -1.83 18.74 1.17
N LYS A 156 -2.39 18.76 -0.03
CA LYS A 156 -3.35 19.80 -0.46
C LYS A 156 -4.67 19.76 0.32
N ARG A 157 -5.16 18.57 0.66
CA ARG A 157 -6.39 18.36 1.44
C ARG A 157 -6.15 17.99 2.92
N CYS A 158 -4.96 18.32 3.46
CA CYS A 158 -4.53 18.04 4.84
C CYS A 158 -5.45 18.53 5.96
N GLN A 159 -6.47 19.34 5.67
CA GLN A 159 -7.36 19.90 6.68
C GLN A 159 -8.32 18.88 7.30
N ARG A 160 -8.64 17.80 6.58
CA ARG A 160 -9.65 16.82 7.02
C ARG A 160 -9.06 15.55 7.61
N PHE A 161 -7.89 15.15 7.12
CA PHE A 161 -7.27 13.89 7.47
C PHE A 161 -5.74 13.99 7.35
N SER A 162 -5.03 13.30 8.23
CA SER A 162 -3.58 13.12 8.20
C SER A 162 -3.23 11.72 8.70
N VAL A 163 -2.15 11.18 8.14
CA VAL A 163 -1.66 9.83 8.45
C VAL A 163 -0.39 9.96 9.29
N GLY A 164 -0.24 9.09 10.28
CA GLY A 164 0.96 9.00 11.11
C GLY A 164 2.06 8.12 10.53
N LYS A 165 3.17 8.05 11.26
CA LYS A 165 4.38 7.37 10.78
C LYS A 165 4.16 5.87 10.63
N GLN A 166 3.54 5.21 11.61
CA GLN A 166 3.33 3.77 11.56
C GLN A 166 2.49 3.41 10.34
N VAL A 167 1.40 4.15 10.12
CA VAL A 167 0.51 3.91 8.98
C VAL A 167 1.18 4.29 7.66
N SER A 168 1.89 5.42 7.59
CA SER A 168 2.61 5.82 6.37
C SER A 168 3.72 4.83 6.02
N THR A 169 4.46 4.33 7.01
CA THR A 169 5.50 3.30 6.85
C THR A 169 4.88 1.98 6.39
N PHE A 170 3.74 1.60 6.96
CA PHE A 170 2.99 0.43 6.52
C PHE A 170 2.55 0.57 5.05
N LEU A 171 1.94 1.69 4.67
CA LEU A 171 1.46 1.94 3.30
C LEU A 171 2.63 1.98 2.30
N ARG A 172 3.77 2.55 2.69
CA ARG A 172 5.01 2.51 1.92
C ARG A 172 5.53 1.09 1.72
N ASN A 173 5.64 0.32 2.80
CA ASN A 173 6.11 -1.06 2.73
C ASN A 173 5.15 -1.93 1.92
N TYR A 174 3.86 -1.67 2.00
CA TYR A 174 2.83 -2.32 1.21
C TYR A 174 3.00 -2.02 -0.28
N PHE A 175 3.07 -0.73 -0.64
CA PHE A 175 3.26 -0.28 -2.02
C PHE A 175 4.51 -0.91 -2.67
N LEU A 176 5.62 -0.98 -1.94
CA LEU A 176 6.86 -1.60 -2.42
C LEU A 176 6.79 -3.13 -2.54
N ARG A 177 5.97 -3.81 -1.72
CA ARG A 177 5.84 -5.28 -1.74
C ARG A 177 4.80 -5.80 -2.74
N HIS A 178 3.86 -4.95 -3.15
CA HIS A 178 2.73 -5.30 -4.02
C HIS A 178 2.78 -4.54 -5.35
N ASP A 179 3.97 -4.46 -5.94
CA ASP A 179 4.25 -3.96 -7.29
C ASP A 179 3.66 -2.58 -7.61
N GLY A 180 3.56 -1.70 -6.61
CA GLY A 180 3.10 -0.33 -6.80
C GLY A 180 1.59 -0.16 -7.01
N THR A 181 0.78 -1.14 -6.62
CA THR A 181 -0.69 -1.05 -6.75
C THR A 181 -1.26 0.05 -5.84
N LEU A 182 -2.03 0.99 -6.41
CA LEU A 182 -2.63 2.12 -5.69
C LEU A 182 -4.04 1.83 -5.17
N THR A 183 -4.74 0.86 -5.76
CA THR A 183 -6.12 0.50 -5.39
C THR A 183 -6.32 0.34 -3.89
N LEU A 184 -5.43 -0.35 -3.18
CA LEU A 184 -5.58 -0.58 -1.74
C LEU A 184 -5.25 0.67 -0.92
N PHE A 185 -4.31 1.49 -1.39
CA PHE A 185 -4.05 2.79 -0.79
C PHE A 185 -5.27 3.71 -0.91
N LEU A 186 -5.91 3.75 -2.08
CA LEU A 186 -7.14 4.51 -2.30
C LEU A 186 -8.31 3.96 -1.49
N ARG A 187 -8.44 2.64 -1.38
CA ARG A 187 -9.45 2.01 -0.51
C ARG A 187 -9.23 2.38 0.95
N ALA A 188 -7.98 2.30 1.43
CA ALA A 188 -7.61 2.72 2.77
C ALA A 188 -8.06 4.16 3.03
N LEU A 189 -7.68 5.08 2.14
CA LEU A 189 -8.07 6.50 2.24
C LEU A 189 -9.58 6.71 2.18
N LYS A 190 -10.31 5.93 1.36
CA LYS A 190 -11.76 6.04 1.25
C LYS A 190 -12.47 5.65 2.54
N ASP A 191 -12.05 4.54 3.16
CA ASP A 191 -12.59 4.10 4.45
C ASP A 191 -12.35 5.15 5.54
N PHE A 192 -11.29 5.96 5.44
CA PHE A 192 -11.05 7.07 6.35
C PHE A 192 -11.93 8.29 6.08
N ASP A 193 -12.23 8.63 4.82
CA ASP A 193 -13.11 9.77 4.50
C ASP A 193 -14.54 9.50 5.00
N ASP A 194 -15.05 8.29 4.78
CA ASP A 194 -16.40 7.88 5.24
C ASP A 194 -16.50 7.92 6.79
N ASN A 195 -15.42 7.62 7.50
CA ASN A 195 -15.36 7.71 8.96
C ASN A 195 -15.05 9.14 9.48
N SER A 196 -14.39 9.98 8.68
CA SER A 196 -14.04 11.38 9.01
C SER A 196 -15.23 12.33 8.87
N ILE A 197 -16.24 11.98 8.06
CA ILE A 197 -17.50 12.72 7.90
C ILE A 197 -18.31 12.83 9.22
N LEU A 198 -17.93 12.08 10.27
CA LEU A 198 -18.47 12.21 11.63
C LEU A 198 -17.97 13.41 12.43
N LEU A 199 -17.27 14.37 11.80
CA LEU A 199 -17.05 15.72 12.34
C LEU A 199 -18.33 16.59 12.30
N THR A 200 -19.49 16.01 12.60
CA THR A 200 -20.74 16.75 12.75
C THR A 200 -20.77 17.42 14.14
N GLU A 201 -21.46 18.55 14.24
CA GLU A 201 -21.59 19.43 15.42
C GLU A 201 -21.90 18.73 16.76
N THR A 202 -22.31 17.47 16.74
CA THR A 202 -22.52 16.61 17.91
C THR A 202 -21.22 16.26 18.64
N PHE A 203 -20.09 16.00 17.95
CA PHE A 203 -18.78 15.77 18.58
C PHE A 203 -18.24 17.03 19.26
N LEU A 204 -18.56 18.22 18.73
CA LEU A 204 -18.12 19.51 19.26
C LEU A 204 -18.63 19.80 20.68
N LYS A 205 -19.69 19.10 21.13
CA LYS A 205 -20.19 19.20 22.52
C LYS A 205 -19.39 18.36 23.53
N GLN A 206 -18.70 17.31 23.09
CA GLN A 206 -17.87 16.43 23.94
C GLN A 206 -16.38 16.81 23.95
N ALA A 207 -15.99 17.82 23.16
CA ALA A 207 -14.60 18.00 22.77
C ALA A 207 -13.72 18.76 23.79
N ARG A 208 -14.26 19.15 24.97
CA ARG A 208 -13.45 19.79 26.04
C ARG A 208 -12.39 18.87 26.67
N ASP A 209 -12.54 17.56 26.49
CA ASP A 209 -11.65 16.55 27.08
C ASP A 209 -10.51 16.10 26.14
N ILE A 210 -10.33 16.75 24.99
CA ILE A 210 -9.26 16.41 24.04
C ILE A 210 -7.89 16.88 24.56
N PRO A 211 -6.93 15.97 24.80
CA PRO A 211 -5.63 16.32 25.39
C PRO A 211 -4.83 17.37 24.61
N SER A 212 -4.76 17.26 23.28
CA SER A 212 -4.01 18.23 22.45
C SER A 212 -4.60 19.64 22.52
N PHE A 213 -5.92 19.78 22.60
CA PHE A 213 -6.58 21.07 22.74
C PHE A 213 -6.37 21.68 24.14
N GLN A 214 -6.38 20.84 25.18
CA GLN A 214 -6.07 21.30 26.54
C GLN A 214 -4.64 21.84 26.64
N ARG A 215 -3.66 21.16 26.02
CA ARG A 215 -2.27 21.68 25.93
C ARG A 215 -2.20 23.00 25.18
N TYR A 216 -2.98 23.17 24.12
CA TYR A 216 -3.07 24.42 23.38
C TYR A 216 -3.66 25.57 24.23
N CYS A 217 -4.77 25.32 24.93
CA CYS A 217 -5.38 26.29 25.84
C CYS A 217 -4.47 26.68 27.01
N GLN A 218 -3.62 25.77 27.49
CA GLN A 218 -2.62 26.09 28.53
C GLN A 218 -1.52 27.02 28.03
N ARG A 219 -1.17 26.97 26.73
CA ARG A 219 -0.16 27.84 26.11
C ARG A 219 -0.72 29.19 25.67
N SER A 220 -2.01 29.24 25.32
CA SER A 220 -2.69 30.45 24.85
C SER A 220 -3.45 31.11 26.00
N ALA A 221 -2.93 32.21 26.53
CA ALA A 221 -3.49 32.93 27.67
C ALA A 221 -5.01 33.22 27.49
N ASN A 222 -5.85 32.52 28.26
CA ASN A 222 -7.28 32.73 28.59
C ASN A 222 -8.28 33.16 27.49
N SER A 223 -7.90 33.24 26.21
CA SER A 223 -8.73 33.68 25.08
C SER A 223 -8.85 32.62 23.96
N ALA A 224 -8.34 31.40 24.23
CA ALA A 224 -8.35 30.27 23.30
C ALA A 224 -9.78 29.73 23.10
N ASN A 225 -10.50 30.32 22.16
CA ASN A 225 -11.77 29.78 21.69
C ASN A 225 -11.54 28.61 20.71
N TRP A 226 -12.50 27.69 20.63
CA TRP A 226 -12.53 26.58 19.67
C TRP A 226 -12.26 27.02 18.23
N ALA A 227 -12.86 28.14 17.81
CA ALA A 227 -12.66 28.73 16.50
C ALA A 227 -11.18 29.12 16.25
N ASN A 228 -10.50 29.64 17.28
CA ASN A 228 -9.09 30.02 17.20
C ASN A 228 -8.21 28.78 17.08
N GLY A 229 -8.46 27.74 17.88
CA GLY A 229 -7.74 26.48 17.78
C GLY A 229 -7.91 25.79 16.42
N LEU A 230 -9.14 25.79 15.87
CA LEU A 230 -9.41 25.19 14.57
C LEU A 230 -8.75 25.99 13.43
N SER A 231 -8.76 27.32 13.55
CA SER A 231 -8.06 28.22 12.61
C SER A 231 -6.56 28.01 12.66
N ASP A 232 -5.98 27.92 13.86
CA ASP A 232 -4.55 27.66 14.06
C ASP A 232 -4.13 26.29 13.55
N MET A 233 -4.91 25.26 13.81
CA MET A 233 -4.71 23.92 13.27
C MET A 233 -4.69 23.96 11.72
N LYS A 234 -5.67 24.62 11.09
CA LYS A 234 -5.70 24.77 9.62
C LYS A 234 -4.50 25.54 9.09
N ARG A 235 -4.07 26.59 9.80
CA ARG A 235 -2.90 27.40 9.44
C ARG A 235 -1.61 26.59 9.54
N LEU A 236 -1.35 25.95 10.68
CA LEU A 236 -0.16 25.14 10.93
C LEU A 236 -0.04 23.99 9.91
N ARG A 237 -1.15 23.33 9.55
CA ARG A 237 -1.14 22.29 8.53
C ARG A 237 -0.83 22.80 7.12
N LYS A 238 -1.34 23.98 6.76
CA LYS A 238 -0.98 24.61 5.48
C LYS A 238 0.51 24.94 5.43
N LEU A 239 1.05 25.49 6.52
CA LEU A 239 2.48 25.79 6.66
C LEU A 239 3.32 24.52 6.55
N TRP A 240 2.95 23.46 7.29
CA TRP A 240 3.60 22.15 7.23
C TRP A 240 3.59 21.59 5.80
N SER A 241 2.42 21.55 5.15
CA SER A 241 2.27 21.05 3.79
C SER A 241 3.13 21.82 2.79
N SER A 242 3.18 23.15 2.88
CA SER A 242 4.00 23.95 1.97
C SER A 242 5.49 23.77 2.22
N THR A 243 5.92 23.64 3.47
CA THR A 243 7.31 23.32 3.80
C THR A 243 7.72 21.95 3.25
N VAL A 244 6.85 20.94 3.35
CA VAL A 244 7.09 19.61 2.75
C VAL A 244 7.20 19.70 1.23
N MET A 245 6.32 20.46 0.57
CA MET A 245 6.41 20.65 -0.89
C MET A 245 7.70 21.39 -1.30
N CYS A 246 8.14 22.39 -0.53
CA CYS A 246 9.42 23.05 -0.78
C CYS A 246 10.59 22.06 -0.65
N LEU A 247 10.59 21.21 0.39
CA LEU A 247 11.57 20.13 0.56
C LEU A 247 11.51 19.11 -0.56
N TYR A 248 10.32 18.77 -1.06
CA TYR A 248 10.13 17.83 -2.16
C TYR A 248 10.73 18.35 -3.48
N GLU A 249 10.59 19.65 -3.78
CA GLU A 249 11.23 20.24 -4.95
C GLU A 249 12.77 20.13 -4.90
N VAL A 250 13.37 20.17 -3.71
CA VAL A 250 14.81 19.87 -3.53
C VAL A 250 15.09 18.37 -3.71
N GLY A 251 14.16 17.51 -3.28
CA GLY A 251 14.25 16.05 -3.40
C GLY A 251 14.27 15.53 -4.82
N LYS A 252 13.70 16.28 -5.76
CA LYS A 252 13.74 15.95 -7.19
C LYS A 252 15.17 15.82 -7.72
N TYR A 253 16.14 16.53 -7.14
CA TYR A 253 17.57 16.37 -7.51
C TYR A 253 18.17 15.01 -7.10
N ARG A 254 17.55 14.28 -6.16
CA ARG A 254 17.95 12.93 -5.72
C ARG A 254 16.96 11.85 -6.15
N LYS A 255 15.90 12.21 -6.90
CA LYS A 255 14.77 11.32 -7.20
C LYS A 255 14.10 10.76 -5.93
N THR A 256 14.06 11.55 -4.86
CA THR A 256 13.33 11.17 -3.64
C THR A 256 11.84 11.20 -3.92
N THR A 257 11.13 10.12 -3.61
CA THR A 257 9.67 10.08 -3.73
C THR A 257 9.02 10.93 -2.65
N LEU A 258 7.84 11.47 -2.93
CA LEU A 258 7.08 12.25 -1.95
C LEU A 258 6.67 11.39 -0.76
N LEU A 259 6.38 10.11 -0.98
CA LEU A 259 6.07 9.16 0.09
C LEU A 259 7.26 8.93 1.05
N ASP A 260 8.47 8.77 0.52
CA ASP A 260 9.67 8.63 1.33
C ASP A 260 9.90 9.89 2.18
N LEU A 261 9.78 11.06 1.55
CA LEU A 261 9.92 12.34 2.22
C LEU A 261 8.86 12.52 3.31
N TYR A 262 7.60 12.20 3.01
CA TYR A 262 6.50 12.29 3.96
C TYR A 262 6.76 11.42 5.19
N CYS A 263 7.16 10.16 5.00
CA CYS A 263 7.53 9.27 6.10
C CYS A 263 8.68 9.82 6.97
N GLU A 264 9.67 10.46 6.36
CA GLU A 264 10.83 10.99 7.09
C GLU A 264 10.49 12.26 7.87
N VAL A 265 9.72 13.18 7.28
CA VAL A 265 9.33 14.45 7.92
C VAL A 265 8.41 14.23 9.13
N LEU A 266 7.65 13.13 9.16
CA LEU A 266 6.79 12.76 10.29
C LEU A 266 7.55 12.50 11.59
N GLU A 267 8.85 12.20 11.52
CA GLU A 267 9.76 12.23 12.66
C GLU A 267 10.85 13.28 12.39
N PRO A 268 10.72 14.51 12.90
CA PRO A 268 11.94 15.30 13.08
C PRO A 268 12.82 14.45 14.00
N GLY A 269 13.96 13.99 13.49
CA GLY A 269 14.95 13.30 14.30
C GLY A 269 15.23 14.12 15.56
N PRO A 270 15.75 13.53 16.65
CA PRO A 270 16.16 14.32 17.80
C PRO A 270 17.16 15.36 17.28
N ASP A 271 16.71 16.61 17.17
CA ASP A 271 17.58 17.71 16.81
C ASP A 271 18.75 17.67 17.77
N ASN A 272 19.96 17.77 17.23
CA ASN A 272 21.15 18.02 18.02
C ASN A 272 20.92 19.32 18.78
N SER A 273 20.41 19.21 20.00
CA SER A 273 20.38 20.28 20.99
C SER A 273 21.82 20.61 21.35
N ASN A 274 22.44 21.49 20.58
CA ASN A 274 23.61 22.21 21.02
C ASN A 274 23.15 23.28 22.04
N SER A 275 22.99 22.87 23.30
CA SER A 275 23.20 23.75 24.45
C SER A 275 23.78 22.93 25.61
N PRO A 276 24.80 23.43 26.31
CA PRO A 276 25.50 22.71 27.37
C PRO A 276 24.74 22.77 28.71
N ASP A 277 25.15 21.86 29.60
CA ASP A 277 24.90 21.81 31.05
C ASP A 277 23.78 20.89 31.59
N HIS A 278 24.28 19.77 32.15
CA HIS A 278 23.92 19.11 33.40
C HIS A 278 22.44 18.93 33.80
N MET A 279 21.98 17.68 33.74
CA MET A 279 21.74 16.83 34.93
C MET A 279 21.35 15.41 34.51
N GLN A 280 22.05 14.43 35.07
CA GLN A 280 21.87 12.99 34.87
C GLN A 280 20.63 12.49 35.64
N LEU A 281 19.87 11.52 35.07
CA LEU A 281 19.37 10.31 35.76
C LEU A 281 18.65 9.35 34.78
N PRO A 282 18.36 8.07 35.12
CA PRO A 282 19.13 6.92 34.65
C PRO A 282 18.39 6.03 33.64
N LYS A 283 19.21 5.31 32.87
CA LYS A 283 18.84 4.31 31.87
C LYS A 283 18.14 3.11 32.52
N HIS A 284 16.94 2.77 32.05
CA HIS A 284 16.38 1.43 32.21
C HIS A 284 16.58 0.62 30.93
N ASN A 285 17.26 -0.51 31.12
CA ASN A 285 17.62 -1.50 30.12
C ASN A 285 16.40 -2.05 29.38
N THR A 286 16.44 -2.04 28.05
CA THR A 286 15.80 -3.07 27.25
C THR A 286 16.82 -3.57 26.24
N MET A 287 17.20 -4.83 26.39
CA MET A 287 18.10 -5.56 25.51
C MET A 287 17.51 -5.62 24.09
N SER A 288 18.26 -5.13 23.12
CA SER A 288 18.15 -5.55 21.73
C SER A 288 19.54 -5.95 21.25
N LEU A 289 19.63 -7.15 20.70
CA LEU A 289 20.83 -7.83 20.25
C LEU A 289 21.61 -7.02 19.19
N HIS A 290 22.86 -6.71 19.50
CA HIS A 290 23.98 -6.60 18.56
C HIS A 290 24.31 -8.01 18.00
N ASN A 291 24.92 -8.28 16.85
CA ASN A 291 25.70 -7.46 15.92
C ASN A 291 25.98 -8.26 14.63
N HIS A 292 26.26 -7.55 13.54
CA HIS A 292 27.47 -7.79 12.74
C HIS A 292 27.95 -6.44 12.18
N ASP A 293 28.99 -5.90 12.81
CA ASP A 293 29.76 -4.74 12.36
C ASP A 293 30.58 -5.09 11.10
N SER A 294 30.86 -4.09 10.24
CA SER A 294 32.24 -3.62 9.95
C SER A 294 32.30 -2.52 8.87
N ILE A 295 33.17 -1.54 9.15
CA ILE A 295 33.80 -0.51 8.28
C ILE A 295 33.10 0.85 8.20
N GLY A 296 33.83 1.87 8.68
CA GLY A 296 33.37 3.21 9.01
C GLY A 296 32.61 3.93 7.91
N CYS A 297 31.41 4.39 8.25
CA CYS A 297 30.61 5.27 7.43
C CYS A 297 30.36 6.56 8.23
N PRO A 298 30.60 7.76 7.67
CA PRO A 298 30.22 9.00 8.34
C PRO A 298 28.72 8.96 8.62
N LYS A 299 28.32 9.42 9.81
CA LYS A 299 26.93 9.44 10.29
C LYS A 299 26.01 9.87 9.14
N LYS A 300 25.06 9.01 8.74
CA LYS A 300 24.08 9.34 7.70
C LYS A 300 23.36 10.63 8.10
N GLU A 301 23.71 11.75 7.48
CA GLU A 301 22.91 12.96 7.54
C GLU A 301 21.50 12.62 7.03
N GLY A 302 20.47 12.95 7.82
CA GLY A 302 19.08 12.81 7.39
C GLY A 302 18.81 13.61 6.11
N TYR A 303 17.75 13.29 5.39
CA TYR A 303 17.35 13.95 4.15
C TYR A 303 17.25 15.46 4.30
N VAL A 304 16.71 15.96 5.42
CA VAL A 304 16.61 17.40 5.69
C VAL A 304 17.99 18.06 5.68
N GLY A 305 18.98 17.45 6.36
CA GLY A 305 20.36 17.94 6.36
C GLY A 305 20.96 17.92 4.96
N TRP A 306 20.75 16.83 4.23
CA TRP A 306 21.15 16.71 2.83
C TRP A 306 20.49 17.78 1.94
N ALA A 307 19.19 18.07 2.12
CA ALA A 307 18.46 19.04 1.32
C ALA A 307 18.97 20.47 1.57
N ILE A 308 19.25 20.81 2.83
CA ILE A 308 19.86 22.09 3.21
C ILE A 308 21.24 22.22 2.56
N GLN A 309 22.08 21.19 2.67
CA GLN A 309 23.40 21.19 2.05
C GLN A 309 23.30 21.28 0.52
N ARG A 310 22.32 20.60 -0.09
CA ARG A 310 22.11 20.66 -1.53
C ARG A 310 21.77 22.06 -1.99
N VAL A 311 20.91 22.78 -1.27
CA VAL A 311 20.57 24.18 -1.56
C VAL A 311 21.80 25.09 -1.50
N ARG A 312 22.71 24.87 -0.53
CA ARG A 312 24.00 25.60 -0.47
C ARG A 312 24.84 25.39 -1.72
N ASP A 313 24.84 24.17 -2.27
CA ASP A 313 25.69 23.76 -3.37
C ASP A 313 25.04 23.92 -4.77
N LEU A 314 23.82 24.46 -4.87
CA LEU A 314 23.11 24.60 -6.15
C LEU A 314 23.70 25.74 -7.01
N PRO A 315 23.85 25.54 -8.34
CA PRO A 315 24.14 26.64 -9.26
C PRO A 315 23.02 27.69 -9.26
N VAL A 316 23.38 28.97 -9.41
CA VAL A 316 22.44 30.12 -9.36
C VAL A 316 21.23 29.93 -10.30
N VAL A 317 21.43 29.39 -11.50
CA VAL A 317 20.33 29.13 -12.45
C VAL A 317 19.33 28.10 -11.93
N GLU A 318 19.82 27.01 -11.33
CA GLU A 318 18.96 25.97 -10.73
C GLU A 318 18.31 26.46 -9.43
N LEU A 319 19.01 27.32 -8.67
CA LEU A 319 18.43 27.99 -7.50
C LEU A 319 17.30 28.94 -7.89
N CYS A 320 17.46 29.74 -8.95
CA CYS A 320 16.38 30.58 -9.50
C CYS A 320 15.17 29.75 -9.93
N LYS A 321 15.39 28.61 -10.61
CA LYS A 321 14.32 27.69 -10.99
C LYS A 321 13.61 27.11 -9.75
N LEU A 322 14.37 26.74 -8.71
CA LEU A 322 13.83 26.23 -7.46
C LEU A 322 12.98 27.30 -6.75
N LEU A 323 13.49 28.52 -6.62
CA LEU A 323 12.78 29.63 -5.98
C LEU A 323 11.51 30.03 -6.75
N ASN A 324 11.53 30.01 -8.09
CA ASN A 324 10.32 30.18 -8.91
C ASN A 324 9.25 29.14 -8.56
N ARG A 325 9.63 27.87 -8.37
CA ARG A 325 8.70 26.81 -7.98
C ARG A 325 8.19 27.01 -6.56
N TRP A 326 9.06 27.40 -5.63
CA TRP A 326 8.66 27.72 -4.25
C TRP A 326 7.68 28.90 -4.20
N GLU A 327 7.85 29.93 -5.03
CA GLU A 327 6.91 31.06 -5.10
C GLU A 327 5.51 30.57 -5.51
N MET A 328 5.42 29.67 -6.48
CA MET A 328 4.17 29.06 -6.92
C MET A 328 3.53 28.19 -5.83
N LEU A 329 4.33 27.40 -5.10
CA LEU A 329 3.88 26.49 -4.04
C LEU A 329 3.44 27.22 -2.76
N THR A 330 4.02 28.38 -2.47
CA THR A 330 3.74 29.16 -1.25
C THR A 330 2.63 30.19 -1.44
N ARG A 331 2.06 30.28 -2.65
CA ARG A 331 1.02 31.26 -2.98
C ARG A 331 -0.18 31.14 -2.02
N GLY A 332 -0.48 32.24 -1.33
CA GLY A 332 -1.57 32.31 -0.35
C GLY A 332 -1.15 32.04 1.10
N ILE A 333 0.14 31.80 1.37
CA ILE A 333 0.71 31.66 2.71
C ILE A 333 1.74 32.76 2.90
N LYS A 334 1.32 33.88 3.50
CA LYS A 334 2.11 35.12 3.57
C LYS A 334 3.43 34.91 4.32
N GLU A 335 3.43 34.08 5.35
CA GLU A 335 4.55 33.81 6.25
C GLU A 335 5.80 33.29 5.52
N ILE A 336 5.60 32.44 4.51
CA ILE A 336 6.67 31.83 3.71
C ILE A 336 6.85 32.60 2.40
N HIS A 337 5.75 32.99 1.75
CA HIS A 337 5.74 33.52 0.39
C HIS A 337 6.52 34.84 0.22
N GLU A 338 6.38 35.77 1.17
CA GLU A 338 7.08 37.07 1.08
C GLU A 338 8.60 36.90 1.15
N LYS A 339 9.08 36.03 2.04
CA LYS A 339 10.51 35.69 2.14
C LYS A 339 11.03 34.98 0.90
N VAL A 340 10.24 34.10 0.29
CA VAL A 340 10.61 33.43 -0.97
C VAL A 340 10.75 34.45 -2.11
N LYS A 341 9.83 35.41 -2.22
CA LYS A 341 9.90 36.49 -3.21
C LYS A 341 11.13 37.38 -3.03
N GLU A 342 11.42 37.76 -1.78
CA GLU A 342 12.61 38.54 -1.45
C GLU A 342 13.88 37.79 -1.93
N LEU A 343 14.03 36.52 -1.55
CA LEU A 343 15.16 35.68 -1.96
C LEU A 343 15.24 35.48 -3.48
N HIS A 344 14.11 35.33 -4.15
CA HIS A 344 14.05 35.20 -5.61
C HIS A 344 14.50 36.48 -6.33
N SER A 345 14.06 37.65 -5.85
CA SER A 345 14.49 38.94 -6.39
C SER A 345 15.99 39.18 -6.25
N LEU A 346 16.57 38.77 -5.11
CA LEU A 346 18.01 38.83 -4.87
C LEU A 346 18.80 37.90 -5.80
N THR A 347 18.31 36.68 -6.02
CA THR A 347 18.98 35.68 -6.87
C THR A 347 18.89 36.04 -8.36
N THR A 348 17.76 36.61 -8.81
CA THR A 348 17.56 37.04 -10.20
C THR A 348 18.38 38.29 -10.54
N PHE A 349 18.59 39.19 -9.59
CA PHE A 349 19.51 40.33 -9.74
C PHE A 349 20.96 39.87 -9.99
N GLU A 350 21.44 38.88 -9.24
CA GLU A 350 22.78 38.31 -9.43
C GLU A 350 22.93 37.52 -10.73
N ALA A 351 21.86 36.88 -11.21
CA ALA A 351 21.85 36.13 -12.46
C ALA A 351 21.87 37.03 -13.72
N ASN A 352 21.22 38.20 -13.66
CA ASN A 352 21.10 39.13 -14.80
C ASN A 352 22.28 40.12 -14.91
N HIS A 353 23.06 40.28 -13.84
CA HIS A 353 24.29 41.07 -13.84
C HIS A 353 25.51 40.22 -13.45
N PRO A 354 25.93 39.23 -14.27
CA PRO A 354 27.30 38.75 -14.19
C PRO A 354 28.18 39.95 -14.56
N LYS A 355 28.88 40.53 -13.57
CA LYS A 355 29.61 41.80 -13.70
C LYS A 355 30.29 41.93 -15.07
N LEU A 356 29.85 42.92 -15.85
CA LEU A 356 30.39 43.25 -17.17
C LEU A 356 31.84 43.74 -16.99
N ASP A 357 32.79 43.02 -17.58
CA ASP A 357 34.18 43.46 -17.74
C ASP A 357 34.20 44.77 -18.54
N GLN A 358 34.80 45.82 -17.97
CA GLN A 358 35.23 47.00 -18.72
C GLN A 358 36.76 47.06 -18.70
N THR A 359 37.33 46.80 -19.88
CA THR A 359 38.62 47.22 -20.45
C THR A 359 39.11 48.58 -19.92
N GLU A 360 40.40 48.93 -19.77
CA GLU A 360 41.68 48.44 -20.30
C GLU A 360 42.85 49.15 -19.56
N THR A 361 43.93 48.44 -19.19
CA THR A 361 45.36 48.78 -19.41
C THR A 361 46.28 47.92 -18.52
N PRO A 362 47.50 47.56 -18.98
CA PRO A 362 48.20 46.38 -18.45
C PRO A 362 49.34 46.77 -17.51
N ARG A 363 49.35 46.25 -16.29
CA ARG A 363 50.60 46.05 -15.52
C ARG A 363 50.52 44.81 -14.64
N ARG A 364 51.52 43.96 -14.86
CA ARG A 364 51.69 42.61 -14.33
C ARG A 364 51.67 42.56 -12.79
N GLN A 365 51.23 41.40 -12.29
CA GLN A 365 51.35 40.84 -10.92
C GLN A 365 50.10 40.95 -10.02
N ALA A 366 49.19 39.97 -10.10
CA ALA A 366 48.42 39.41 -8.96
C ALA A 366 47.44 38.29 -9.40
N ALA A 367 47.91 37.26 -10.11
CA ALA A 367 47.09 36.09 -10.44
C ALA A 367 47.08 35.07 -9.28
N ALA A 368 46.46 35.41 -8.15
CA ALA A 368 46.17 34.45 -7.07
C ALA A 368 45.02 34.86 -6.12
N ARG A 369 44.57 36.12 -6.11
CA ARG A 369 43.56 36.61 -5.14
C ARG A 369 42.12 36.69 -5.65
N ASN A 370 41.87 36.70 -6.96
CA ASN A 370 40.51 36.95 -7.48
C ASN A 370 39.62 35.70 -7.64
N LYS A 371 40.15 34.47 -7.51
CA LYS A 371 39.33 33.24 -7.49
C LYS A 371 38.62 32.97 -6.15
N VAL A 372 39.03 33.67 -5.08
CA VAL A 372 38.45 33.49 -3.74
C VAL A 372 37.19 34.35 -3.58
N ASN A 373 37.17 35.57 -4.14
CA ASN A 373 36.05 36.50 -3.95
C ASN A 373 34.77 36.15 -4.74
N GLU A 374 34.89 35.49 -5.89
CA GLU A 374 33.73 35.08 -6.69
C GLU A 374 32.97 33.88 -6.10
N LYS A 375 33.65 33.08 -5.26
CA LYS A 375 33.04 32.00 -4.47
C LYS A 375 32.35 32.54 -3.22
N THR A 376 32.85 33.61 -2.60
CA THR A 376 32.27 34.16 -1.37
C THR A 376 30.94 34.85 -1.60
N ASP A 377 30.74 35.61 -2.69
CA ASP A 377 29.46 36.30 -2.94
C ASP A 377 28.35 35.33 -3.36
N LYS A 378 28.63 34.37 -4.28
CA LYS A 378 27.71 33.28 -4.66
C LYS A 378 27.33 32.40 -3.46
N ALA A 379 28.26 32.22 -2.50
CA ALA A 379 27.97 31.50 -1.27
C ALA A 379 27.02 32.27 -0.34
N THR A 380 26.91 33.60 -0.44
CA THR A 380 26.05 34.37 0.49
C THR A 380 24.56 34.21 0.21
N VAL A 381 24.11 34.24 -1.06
CA VAL A 381 22.69 34.07 -1.39
C VAL A 381 22.25 32.63 -1.18
N ASN A 382 23.07 31.66 -1.61
CA ASN A 382 22.81 30.25 -1.36
C ASN A 382 22.71 29.96 0.15
N GLU A 383 23.59 30.56 0.98
CA GLU A 383 23.52 30.42 2.44
C GLU A 383 22.25 31.06 3.02
N LYS A 384 21.80 32.21 2.50
CA LYS A 384 20.53 32.83 2.91
C LYS A 384 19.34 31.93 2.60
N VAL A 385 19.30 31.29 1.42
CA VAL A 385 18.21 30.37 1.06
C VAL A 385 18.29 29.09 1.91
N ALA A 386 19.48 28.55 2.17
CA ALA A 386 19.67 27.39 3.03
C ALA A 386 19.27 27.68 4.49
N THR A 387 19.63 28.85 5.01
CA THR A 387 19.23 29.33 6.35
C THR A 387 17.72 29.49 6.42
N PHE A 388 17.09 30.06 5.38
CA PHE A 388 15.64 30.16 5.29
C PHE A 388 14.96 28.78 5.31
N LEU A 389 15.47 27.82 4.53
CA LEU A 389 14.96 26.44 4.53
C LEU A 389 15.09 25.81 5.93
N GLN A 390 16.23 26.00 6.59
CA GLN A 390 16.44 25.53 7.96
C GLN A 390 15.45 26.16 8.96
N CYS A 391 15.17 27.46 8.83
CA CYS A 391 14.18 28.15 9.66
C CYS A 391 12.77 27.59 9.47
N ILE A 392 12.29 27.46 8.23
CA ILE A 392 10.91 26.97 7.99
C ILE A 392 10.75 25.51 8.39
N VAL A 393 11.81 24.71 8.30
CA VAL A 393 11.79 23.32 8.78
C VAL A 393 11.71 23.28 10.31
N GLY A 394 12.58 24.00 11.01
CA GLY A 394 12.55 24.03 12.48
C GLY A 394 11.26 24.63 13.05
N GLU A 395 10.66 25.60 12.35
CA GLU A 395 9.43 26.26 12.81
C GLU A 395 8.18 25.42 12.51
N TYR A 396 8.08 24.83 11.30
CA TYR A 396 6.82 24.23 10.82
C TYR A 396 6.82 22.71 10.75
N ILE A 397 7.98 22.04 10.68
CA ILE A 397 8.06 20.56 10.72
C ILE A 397 8.19 20.13 12.19
N GLN A 398 7.07 20.21 12.91
CA GLN A 398 6.95 19.71 14.26
C GLN A 398 6.23 18.35 14.25
N PRO A 399 6.43 17.49 15.28
CA PRO A 399 5.67 16.25 15.42
C PRO A 399 4.17 16.56 15.39
N ILE A 400 3.38 15.77 14.66
CA ILE A 400 1.94 16.05 14.47
C ILE A 400 1.17 16.03 15.80
N GLU A 401 1.70 15.32 16.80
CA GLU A 401 1.19 15.26 18.17
C GLU A 401 1.23 16.62 18.90
N SER A 402 1.99 17.58 18.38
CA SER A 402 2.07 18.95 18.89
C SER A 402 0.95 19.86 18.37
N ILE A 403 0.26 19.46 17.30
CA ILE A 403 -0.81 20.23 16.65
C ILE A 403 -2.10 20.08 17.46
N PRO A 404 -2.86 21.18 17.72
CA PRO A 404 -4.16 21.09 18.37
C PRO A 404 -5.15 20.24 17.55
N PHE A 405 -5.97 19.46 18.25
CA PHE A 405 -6.95 18.53 17.68
C PHE A 405 -6.34 17.41 16.82
N ASN A 406 -5.10 17.01 17.12
CA ASN A 406 -4.48 15.91 16.39
C ASN A 406 -5.34 14.64 16.44
N GLU A 407 -5.99 14.33 17.56
CA GLU A 407 -6.74 13.09 17.78
C GLU A 407 -7.96 12.97 16.85
N ILE A 408 -8.45 14.09 16.32
CA ILE A 408 -9.59 14.14 15.42
C ILE A 408 -9.19 13.85 13.97
N VAL A 409 -8.04 14.39 13.57
CA VAL A 409 -7.62 14.45 12.16
C VAL A 409 -6.55 13.41 11.85
N PHE A 410 -5.82 12.95 12.86
CA PHE A 410 -4.66 12.08 12.74
C PHE A 410 -5.01 10.63 13.00
N PHE A 411 -4.53 9.75 12.13
CA PHE A 411 -4.66 8.31 12.28
C PHE A 411 -3.28 7.64 12.16
N ASP A 412 -2.88 6.87 13.18
CA ASP A 412 -1.59 6.16 13.21
C ASP A 412 -1.67 4.69 13.68
N ASP A 413 -2.84 4.06 13.61
CA ASP A 413 -2.99 2.64 13.97
C ASP A 413 -2.76 1.72 12.76
N ALA A 414 -1.51 1.29 12.59
CA ALA A 414 -1.12 0.42 11.48
C ALA A 414 -1.71 -1.00 11.59
N GLU A 415 -1.89 -1.55 12.80
CA GLU A 415 -2.40 -2.91 12.97
C GLU A 415 -3.88 -3.00 12.60
N LYS A 416 -4.68 -2.02 13.03
CA LYS A 416 -6.09 -1.91 12.67
C LYS A 416 -6.26 -1.74 11.17
N LEU A 417 -5.43 -0.90 10.54
CA LEU A 417 -5.46 -0.72 9.09
C LEU A 417 -5.03 -1.99 8.34
N GLN A 418 -3.95 -2.63 8.77
CA GLN A 418 -3.46 -3.87 8.17
C GLN A 418 -4.53 -4.97 8.20
N THR A 419 -5.20 -5.11 9.35
CA THR A 419 -6.27 -6.11 9.54
C THR A 419 -7.47 -5.83 8.64
N ALA A 420 -7.83 -4.56 8.45
CA ALA A 420 -8.94 -4.15 7.60
C ALA A 420 -8.64 -4.33 6.09
N LEU A 421 -7.41 -4.04 5.65
CA LEU A 421 -7.05 -4.01 4.23
C LEU A 421 -6.62 -5.35 3.66
N ILE A 422 -5.67 -6.01 4.33
CA ILE A 422 -5.01 -7.19 3.78
C ILE A 422 -5.80 -8.44 4.16
N GLY A 423 -6.23 -8.50 5.44
CA GLY A 423 -6.78 -9.71 6.03
C GLY A 423 -5.76 -10.85 6.05
N ASP A 424 -5.70 -11.61 7.14
CA ASP A 424 -4.92 -12.85 7.16
C ASP A 424 -5.83 -14.00 7.59
N PRO A 425 -6.76 -14.42 6.71
CA PRO A 425 -7.78 -15.40 7.06
C PRO A 425 -7.15 -16.75 7.43
N ARG A 426 -6.04 -17.13 6.76
CA ARG A 426 -5.34 -18.38 7.05
C ARG A 426 -4.74 -18.35 8.45
N ARG A 427 -3.91 -17.35 8.76
CA ARG A 427 -3.29 -17.24 10.08
C ARG A 427 -4.35 -17.10 11.16
N ARG A 428 -5.41 -16.31 10.92
CA ARG A 428 -6.52 -16.15 11.86
C ARG A 428 -7.19 -17.48 12.19
N ILE A 429 -7.57 -18.26 11.19
CA ILE A 429 -8.15 -19.60 11.40
C ILE A 429 -7.19 -20.50 12.19
N GLN A 430 -5.90 -20.50 11.85
CA GLN A 430 -4.90 -21.32 12.55
C GLN A 430 -4.70 -20.90 14.01
N VAL A 431 -4.60 -19.59 14.30
CA VAL A 431 -4.52 -19.06 15.67
C VAL A 431 -5.79 -19.38 16.44
N ASP A 432 -6.96 -19.15 15.86
CA ASP A 432 -8.25 -19.34 16.54
C ASP A 432 -8.50 -20.81 16.87
N LEU A 433 -8.03 -21.74 16.02
CA LEU A 433 -8.10 -23.18 16.31
C LEU A 433 -7.17 -23.58 17.46
N LEU A 434 -5.97 -23.01 17.55
CA LEU A 434 -4.97 -23.32 18.60
C LEU A 434 -5.25 -22.60 19.92
N GLU A 435 -5.81 -21.39 19.87
CA GLU A 435 -6.04 -20.50 21.00
C GLU A 435 -7.54 -20.21 21.23
N SER A 436 -8.40 -21.19 20.91
CA SER A 436 -9.87 -21.08 21.03
C SER A 436 -10.33 -20.63 22.43
N ASN A 437 -9.55 -20.92 23.47
CA ASN A 437 -9.81 -20.49 24.84
C ASN A 437 -9.71 -18.97 25.05
N LYS A 438 -8.84 -18.26 24.32
CA LYS A 438 -8.71 -16.80 24.41
C LYS A 438 -9.95 -16.09 23.87
N PHE A 439 -10.55 -16.65 22.83
CA PHE A 439 -11.75 -16.10 22.20
C PHE A 439 -13.03 -16.47 22.96
N LEU A 440 -13.22 -17.76 23.27
CA LEU A 440 -14.45 -18.26 23.91
C LEU A 440 -14.54 -17.94 25.40
N LYS A 441 -13.41 -17.63 26.07
CA LYS A 441 -13.31 -17.26 27.50
C LYS A 441 -14.04 -18.24 28.44
N CYS A 442 -14.09 -19.50 28.07
CA CYS A 442 -14.77 -20.54 28.84
C CYS A 442 -14.00 -20.93 30.11
N SER A 443 -14.71 -21.35 31.16
CA SER A 443 -14.10 -21.83 32.42
C SER A 443 -13.48 -23.23 32.31
N CYS A 444 -13.88 -24.02 31.31
CA CYS A 444 -13.47 -25.42 31.14
C CYS A 444 -12.14 -25.62 30.39
N CYS A 445 -11.65 -24.62 29.64
CA CYS A 445 -10.41 -24.70 28.84
C CYS A 445 -9.42 -23.56 29.13
N SER A 446 -9.70 -22.68 30.11
CA SER A 446 -8.90 -21.48 30.38
C SER A 446 -7.56 -21.74 31.07
N LYS A 447 -7.36 -22.90 31.69
CA LYS A 447 -6.20 -23.19 32.56
C LYS A 447 -5.03 -23.92 31.86
N ASN A 448 -5.09 -24.13 30.54
CA ASN A 448 -4.15 -25.04 29.89
C ASN A 448 -3.02 -24.36 29.13
N SER A 449 -1.80 -24.86 29.34
CA SER A 449 -0.56 -24.43 28.69
C SER A 449 -0.32 -25.20 27.38
N GLY A 450 -1.21 -25.06 26.41
CA GLY A 450 -1.01 -25.56 25.04
C GLY A 450 -1.29 -27.04 24.77
N MET A 451 -1.73 -27.84 25.75
CA MET A 451 -2.13 -29.24 25.51
C MET A 451 -3.61 -29.35 25.12
N PRO A 452 -4.02 -30.36 24.32
CA PRO A 452 -5.44 -30.59 24.04
C PRO A 452 -6.15 -31.17 25.28
N VAL A 453 -7.35 -30.67 25.59
CA VAL A 453 -8.22 -31.21 26.65
C VAL A 453 -9.55 -31.68 26.07
N PRO A 454 -10.21 -32.67 26.70
CA PRO A 454 -11.50 -33.19 26.21
C PRO A 454 -12.62 -32.14 26.16
N SER A 455 -12.48 -31.03 26.90
CA SER A 455 -13.44 -29.92 26.91
C SER A 455 -13.32 -28.96 25.71
N MET A 456 -12.26 -29.07 24.90
CA MET A 456 -12.08 -28.27 23.68
C MET A 456 -12.97 -28.76 22.53
N HIS A 457 -13.20 -27.88 21.55
CA HIS A 457 -13.90 -28.29 20.33
C HIS A 457 -13.09 -29.33 19.56
N ASN A 458 -13.76 -30.36 19.01
CA ASN A 458 -13.10 -31.49 18.34
C ASN A 458 -12.13 -31.06 17.22
N THR A 459 -12.48 -30.02 16.47
CA THR A 459 -11.66 -29.46 15.38
C THR A 459 -10.39 -28.79 15.90
N SER A 460 -10.45 -28.11 17.05
CA SER A 460 -9.27 -27.57 17.73
C SER A 460 -8.37 -28.69 18.25
N ILE A 461 -8.95 -29.73 18.87
CA ILE A 461 -8.18 -30.90 19.34
C ILE A 461 -7.44 -31.56 18.17
N MET A 462 -8.16 -31.79 17.07
CA MET A 462 -7.62 -32.41 15.85
C MET A 462 -6.52 -31.56 15.23
N TYR A 463 -6.71 -30.24 15.12
CA TYR A 463 -5.70 -29.35 14.58
C TYR A 463 -4.45 -29.24 15.47
N SER A 464 -4.62 -29.24 16.79
CA SER A 464 -3.49 -29.29 17.75
C SER A 464 -2.70 -30.59 17.59
N LEU A 465 -3.37 -31.74 17.52
CA LEU A 465 -2.71 -33.03 17.28
C LEU A 465 -1.98 -33.07 15.94
N ALA A 466 -2.56 -32.47 14.90
CA ALA A 466 -1.94 -32.39 13.59
C ALA A 466 -0.59 -31.64 13.62
N GLN A 467 -0.36 -30.72 14.58
CA GLN A 467 0.92 -30.00 14.70
C GLN A 467 2.09 -30.91 15.06
N GLU A 468 1.84 -32.03 15.74
CA GLU A 468 2.86 -33.01 16.14
C GLU A 468 3.35 -33.86 14.96
N HIS A 469 2.59 -33.88 13.86
CA HIS A 469 2.92 -34.60 12.63
C HIS A 469 3.62 -33.68 11.62
N GLY A 470 4.49 -34.27 10.79
CA GLY A 470 5.04 -33.60 9.61
C GLY A 470 4.02 -33.50 8.46
N ASP A 471 4.49 -33.47 7.22
CA ASP A 471 3.64 -33.23 6.03
C ASP A 471 2.52 -34.26 5.83
N LEU A 472 2.73 -35.49 6.30
CA LEU A 472 1.79 -36.59 6.17
C LEU A 472 1.36 -37.07 7.54
N ILE A 473 0.05 -37.12 7.74
CA ILE A 473 -0.59 -37.61 8.95
C ILE A 473 -1.14 -39.00 8.67
N ASN A 474 -0.72 -39.99 9.45
CA ASN A 474 -1.34 -41.32 9.41
C ASN A 474 -2.73 -41.25 10.04
N LEU A 475 -3.78 -41.59 9.28
CA LEU A 475 -5.17 -41.52 9.73
C LEU A 475 -5.44 -42.38 10.97
N HIS A 476 -4.84 -43.57 11.03
CA HIS A 476 -5.09 -44.52 12.11
C HIS A 476 -4.47 -44.02 13.43
N GLU A 477 -3.22 -43.57 13.40
CA GLU A 477 -2.56 -42.99 14.58
C GLU A 477 -3.29 -41.74 15.06
N TRP A 478 -3.66 -40.86 14.13
CA TRP A 478 -4.36 -39.62 14.46
C TRP A 478 -5.74 -39.85 15.07
N TYR A 479 -6.49 -40.85 14.57
CA TYR A 479 -7.76 -41.28 15.17
C TYR A 479 -7.58 -41.79 16.61
N HIS A 480 -6.58 -42.63 16.86
CA HIS A 480 -6.33 -43.15 18.22
C HIS A 480 -5.89 -42.06 19.20
N SER A 481 -5.05 -41.11 18.76
CA SER A 481 -4.67 -39.95 19.58
C SER A 481 -5.89 -39.08 19.92
N PHE A 482 -6.78 -38.83 18.95
CA PHE A 482 -8.03 -38.12 19.16
C PHE A 482 -8.96 -38.86 20.14
N LYS A 483 -9.17 -40.16 19.90
CA LYS A 483 -9.99 -41.03 20.76
C LYS A 483 -9.49 -41.00 22.20
N SER A 484 -8.17 -41.13 22.42
CA SER A 484 -7.54 -41.10 23.75
C SER A 484 -7.81 -39.82 24.52
N ILE A 485 -7.82 -38.66 23.83
CA ILE A 485 -8.09 -37.36 24.46
C ILE A 485 -9.57 -37.21 24.78
N VAL A 486 -10.47 -37.52 23.84
CA VAL A 486 -11.92 -37.36 24.04
C VAL A 486 -12.46 -38.33 25.11
N THR A 487 -11.90 -39.54 25.24
CA THR A 487 -12.29 -40.49 26.28
C THR A 487 -11.60 -40.25 27.63
N GLY A 488 -10.66 -39.29 27.72
CA GLY A 488 -9.94 -38.96 28.96
C GLY A 488 -8.92 -40.02 29.41
N THR A 489 -8.55 -40.96 28.54
CA THR A 489 -7.65 -42.07 28.88
C THR A 489 -6.20 -41.61 28.70
N ARG A 490 -5.53 -41.14 29.76
CA ARG A 490 -4.07 -40.93 29.69
C ARG A 490 -3.36 -42.27 29.55
N VAL A 491 -2.65 -42.47 28.44
CA VAL A 491 -1.80 -43.66 28.22
C VAL A 491 -0.72 -43.70 29.32
N GLN A 492 -0.85 -44.63 30.26
CA GLN A 492 0.27 -45.03 31.12
C GLN A 492 1.27 -45.79 30.26
N VAL A 493 2.45 -45.21 30.06
CA VAL A 493 3.63 -45.89 29.51
C VAL A 493 3.90 -47.15 30.33
N GLN A 494 3.72 -48.32 29.72
CA GLN A 494 3.97 -49.62 30.36
C GLN A 494 5.48 -49.78 30.61
N LYS A 495 5.90 -49.80 31.89
CA LYS A 495 7.19 -50.39 32.28
C LYS A 495 7.08 -51.93 32.24
N PRO A 496 8.11 -52.66 31.81
CA PRO A 496 8.04 -54.10 31.64
C PRO A 496 7.94 -54.83 32.99
N LYS A 497 7.00 -55.79 33.06
CA LYS A 497 6.71 -56.63 34.23
C LYS A 497 7.89 -57.53 34.58
N LYS A 498 8.43 -57.40 35.81
CA LYS A 498 9.15 -58.49 36.49
C LYS A 498 8.15 -59.41 37.20
N ARG A 499 8.25 -60.69 36.90
CA ARG A 499 7.49 -61.81 37.51
C ARG A 499 7.93 -62.04 38.95
N LEU A 500 6.97 -62.23 39.87
CA LEU A 500 7.08 -63.19 40.98
C LEU A 500 5.69 -63.58 41.51
N LYS A 501 5.51 -64.89 41.72
CA LYS A 501 4.35 -65.64 42.30
C LYS A 501 4.28 -65.32 43.81
N SER A 502 3.22 -65.46 44.61
CA SER A 502 2.15 -66.47 44.86
C SER A 502 1.29 -65.89 46.02
N SER A 503 -0.05 -65.95 46.15
CA SER A 503 -0.98 -67.03 46.56
C SER A 503 -2.23 -66.33 47.21
N PRO A 504 -3.38 -66.99 47.49
CA PRO A 504 -4.72 -66.39 47.34
C PRO A 504 -5.54 -66.06 48.62
N SER A 505 -6.63 -65.31 48.41
CA SER A 505 -7.92 -65.19 49.16
C SER A 505 -8.06 -64.17 50.31
N PRO A 506 -9.29 -63.76 50.73
CA PRO A 506 -10.56 -63.56 50.02
C PRO A 506 -11.17 -62.14 50.24
N SER A 507 -12.11 -61.74 49.38
CA SER A 507 -12.92 -60.50 49.50
C SER A 507 -13.78 -60.44 50.77
N PRO A 508 -14.16 -59.23 51.23
CA PRO A 508 -15.59 -58.95 51.23
C PRO A 508 -16.01 -57.49 50.90
N LYS A 509 -17.15 -57.42 50.19
CA LYS A 509 -18.25 -56.44 50.32
C LYS A 509 -18.06 -55.00 49.79
N LYS A 510 -18.81 -54.74 48.71
CA LYS A 510 -19.25 -53.42 48.23
C LYS A 510 -19.84 -52.55 49.36
N PRO A 511 -19.80 -51.22 49.18
CA PRO A 511 -21.05 -50.48 49.13
C PRO A 511 -21.27 -49.87 47.75
N LYS A 512 -22.56 -49.70 47.49
CA LYS A 512 -23.22 -49.25 46.27
C LYS A 512 -23.41 -47.76 46.43
N ASP A 513 -22.65 -46.95 45.68
CA ASP A 513 -22.97 -45.53 45.50
C ASP A 513 -23.41 -45.27 44.06
N SER A 514 -24.52 -44.57 44.01
CA SER A 514 -25.39 -44.28 42.88
C SER A 514 -24.94 -43.05 42.10
N ASN A 515 -25.12 -43.14 40.76
CA ASN A 515 -25.29 -42.02 39.83
C ASN A 515 -24.13 -41.03 39.65
N GLU A 516 -23.24 -41.33 38.71
CA GLU A 516 -22.86 -40.36 37.68
C GLU A 516 -22.92 -41.03 36.31
N GLN A 517 -23.80 -40.52 35.46
CA GLN A 517 -24.09 -41.00 34.11
C GLN A 517 -22.90 -40.69 33.17
N THR A 518 -21.85 -41.49 33.23
CA THR A 518 -20.95 -41.64 32.09
C THR A 518 -21.68 -42.51 31.06
N LYS A 519 -22.41 -41.86 30.14
CA LYS A 519 -22.78 -42.51 28.87
C LYS A 519 -21.49 -43.07 28.29
N ASN A 520 -21.36 -44.39 28.23
CA ASN A 520 -20.35 -45.04 27.38
C ASN A 520 -20.63 -44.55 25.95
N ARG A 521 -19.92 -43.51 25.50
CA ARG A 521 -20.01 -43.00 24.13
C ARG A 521 -19.68 -44.16 23.21
N SER A 522 -20.52 -44.39 22.20
CA SER A 522 -20.26 -45.49 21.27
C SER A 522 -19.03 -45.17 20.43
N ASP A 523 -18.25 -46.19 20.07
CA ASP A 523 -17.08 -46.02 19.20
C ASP A 523 -17.49 -45.42 17.84
N ALA A 524 -18.72 -45.67 17.39
CA ALA A 524 -19.28 -45.08 16.19
C ALA A 524 -19.49 -43.56 16.31
N ASP A 525 -19.92 -43.06 17.48
CA ASP A 525 -20.10 -41.62 17.71
C ASP A 525 -18.75 -40.89 17.69
N ILE A 526 -17.72 -41.48 18.30
CA ILE A 526 -16.36 -40.91 18.31
C ILE A 526 -15.77 -40.91 16.89
N GLN A 527 -16.02 -41.98 16.12
CA GLN A 527 -15.60 -42.04 14.73
C GLN A 527 -16.32 -41.00 13.87
N ALA A 528 -17.62 -40.78 14.05
CA ALA A 528 -18.36 -39.74 13.35
C ALA A 528 -17.86 -38.33 13.69
N GLU A 529 -17.58 -38.08 14.98
CA GLU A 529 -16.98 -36.84 15.46
C GLU A 529 -15.59 -36.58 14.85
N PHE A 530 -14.76 -37.62 14.77
CA PHE A 530 -13.46 -37.57 14.09
C PHE A 530 -13.64 -37.21 12.61
N CYS A 531 -14.48 -37.94 11.88
CA CYS A 531 -14.73 -37.69 10.46
C CYS A 531 -15.23 -36.26 10.22
N ARG A 532 -16.14 -35.74 11.06
CA ARG A 532 -16.62 -34.35 10.98
C ARG A 532 -15.48 -33.35 11.15
N ALA A 533 -14.65 -33.52 12.17
CA ALA A 533 -13.52 -32.63 12.42
C ALA A 533 -12.49 -32.66 11.26
N VAL A 534 -12.22 -33.84 10.68
CA VAL A 534 -11.35 -33.95 9.49
C VAL A 534 -11.93 -33.20 8.29
N ILE A 535 -13.24 -33.32 8.05
CA ILE A 535 -13.92 -32.60 6.97
C ILE A 535 -13.87 -31.08 7.21
N GLU A 536 -14.08 -30.60 8.43
CA GLU A 536 -13.96 -29.17 8.75
C GLU A 536 -12.54 -28.64 8.48
N LEU A 537 -11.50 -29.42 8.81
CA LEU A 537 -10.11 -29.08 8.50
C LEU A 537 -9.80 -29.13 6.99
N GLN A 538 -10.49 -29.98 6.23
CA GLN A 538 -10.41 -29.99 4.78
C GLN A 538 -11.11 -28.76 4.17
N MET A 539 -12.31 -28.43 4.64
CA MET A 539 -13.10 -27.29 4.15
C MET A 539 -12.39 -25.95 4.40
N THR A 540 -11.68 -25.83 5.52
CA THR A 540 -10.81 -24.68 5.82
C THR A 540 -9.51 -24.66 5.00
N GLY A 541 -9.23 -25.70 4.21
CA GLY A 541 -8.05 -25.79 3.35
C GLY A 541 -6.75 -26.10 4.09
N LEU A 542 -6.81 -26.47 5.37
CA LEU A 542 -5.64 -26.81 6.18
C LEU A 542 -5.11 -28.22 5.86
N LEU A 543 -5.99 -29.10 5.37
CA LEU A 543 -5.69 -30.48 5.01
C LEU A 543 -6.16 -30.82 3.59
N ARG A 544 -5.45 -31.75 2.96
CA ARG A 544 -5.85 -32.41 1.72
C ARG A 544 -6.11 -33.89 1.99
N MET A 545 -7.27 -34.35 1.55
CA MET A 545 -7.72 -35.72 1.75
C MET A 545 -6.82 -36.76 1.09
N PRO A 546 -6.88 -38.02 1.54
CA PRO A 546 -6.06 -39.10 1.00
C PRO A 546 -6.19 -39.22 -0.51
N SER A 547 -5.05 -39.43 -1.17
CA SER A 547 -5.01 -39.70 -2.60
C SER A 547 -5.16 -41.19 -2.88
N LYS A 548 -5.54 -41.56 -4.10
CA LYS A 548 -5.56 -42.97 -4.54
C LYS A 548 -4.22 -43.69 -4.35
N ARG A 549 -3.09 -42.95 -4.30
CA ARG A 549 -1.75 -43.51 -4.12
C ARG A 549 -1.40 -43.76 -2.65
N ARG A 550 -2.05 -43.07 -1.71
CA ARG A 550 -1.81 -43.18 -0.26
C ARG A 550 -3.13 -43.02 0.49
N PRO A 551 -3.96 -44.07 0.58
CA PRO A 551 -5.29 -44.00 1.18
C PRO A 551 -5.27 -43.80 2.69
N ASP A 552 -4.18 -44.22 3.37
CA ASP A 552 -4.08 -44.19 4.83
C ASP A 552 -3.52 -42.86 5.39
N TYR A 553 -3.20 -41.90 4.52
CA TYR A 553 -2.53 -40.66 4.90
C TYR A 553 -3.30 -39.43 4.44
N VAL A 554 -3.42 -38.46 5.34
CA VAL A 554 -3.86 -37.09 5.02
C VAL A 554 -2.63 -36.21 4.87
N GLN A 555 -2.67 -35.28 3.91
CA GLN A 555 -1.58 -34.32 3.72
C GLN A 555 -1.90 -33.00 4.40
N ARG A 556 -0.97 -32.49 5.20
CA ARG A 556 -1.01 -31.11 5.70
C ARG A 556 -0.65 -30.15 4.58
N VAL A 557 -1.47 -29.12 4.40
CA VAL A 557 -1.27 -28.11 3.35
C VAL A 557 -0.81 -26.79 3.95
N ALA A 558 -1.15 -26.53 5.23
CA ALA A 558 -0.74 -25.35 5.95
C ALA A 558 0.25 -25.70 7.08
N PHE A 559 1.40 -25.03 7.07
CA PHE A 559 2.45 -25.14 8.07
C PHE A 559 2.74 -23.76 8.67
N GLY A 560 3.19 -23.77 9.92
CA GLY A 560 3.63 -22.56 10.63
C GLY A 560 2.49 -21.68 11.13
N LEU A 561 2.79 -21.02 12.25
CA LEU A 561 2.24 -19.75 12.72
C LEU A 561 3.38 -18.76 12.90
#